data_AF-A0A5K1I7M4-F1
#
_entry.id   AF-A0A5K1I7M4-F1
#
_cell.length_a   1.000
_cell.length_b   1.000
_cell.length_c   1.000
_cell.angle_alpha   90.00
_cell.angle_beta   90.00
_cell.angle_gamma   90.00
#
_symmetry.space_group_name_H-M   'P 1'
#
loop_
_entity.id
_entity.type
_entity.pdbx_description
1 polymer ?
#
loop_
_entity_poly.entity_id
_entity_poly.type
_entity_poly.pdbx_seq_one_letter_code
_entity_poly.pdbx_strand_id
1 'polypeptide(L)'
;MATTIVTPIEAQEFEFAGWRCRTGKRHSGLPTIAQAQVLAGLAAGLTQKEIARARGVSPATVKAAVATLLFHLHAQRAAGAVAEALRRGWIAPLLLALIVGAMNPNSEALRVRQPTRTRTQVSTSRVVSRRDTGSIYA
;
A
#
# COMPACT_ATOMS: atom_id res chain seq x y z
N MET A 1 6.97 18.99 15.78
CA MET A 1 6.46 17.92 16.66
C MET A 1 6.53 16.61 15.89
N ALA A 2 7.58 15.82 16.12
CA ALA A 2 7.80 14.55 15.45
C ALA A 2 7.05 13.46 16.22
N THR A 3 5.95 12.97 15.65
CA THR A 3 5.23 11.81 16.20
C THR A 3 6.00 10.56 15.83
N THR A 4 6.98 10.20 16.67
CA THR A 4 7.60 8.87 16.65
C THR A 4 6.59 7.90 17.28
N ILE A 5 5.79 7.27 16.43
CA ILE A 5 5.06 6.05 16.79
C ILE A 5 6.10 4.94 16.96
N VAL A 6 6.26 4.45 18.18
CA VAL A 6 6.96 3.20 18.46
C VAL A 6 6.17 2.08 17.75
N THR A 7 6.60 1.68 16.55
CA THR A 7 5.98 0.60 15.77
C THR A 7 6.62 -0.74 16.16
N PRO A 8 5.82 -1.76 16.52
CA PRO A 8 6.37 -3.05 16.96
C PRO A 8 7.05 -3.77 15.79
N ILE A 9 8.36 -4.04 15.93
CA ILE A 9 9.07 -5.20 15.36
C ILE A 9 8.85 -5.46 13.85
N GLU A 10 9.39 -4.56 13.00
CA GLU A 10 9.64 -4.66 11.54
C GLU A 10 9.06 -5.87 10.78
N ALA A 11 7.76 -5.86 10.50
CA ALA A 11 7.20 -6.66 9.42
C ALA A 11 7.40 -5.91 8.09
N GLN A 12 8.25 -6.42 7.20
CA GLN A 12 8.48 -5.83 5.89
C GLN A 12 7.42 -6.32 4.90
N GLU A 13 6.72 -5.38 4.26
CA GLU A 13 5.81 -5.66 3.17
C GLU A 13 6.52 -5.47 1.83
N PHE A 14 6.28 -6.39 0.88
CA PHE A 14 6.71 -6.22 -0.50
C PHE A 14 5.67 -6.79 -1.46
N GLU A 15 5.72 -6.34 -2.71
CA GLU A 15 4.86 -6.84 -3.77
C GLU A 15 5.59 -7.86 -4.65
N PHE A 16 4.91 -8.95 -4.99
CA PHE A 16 5.41 -9.92 -5.95
C PHE A 16 4.25 -10.54 -6.73
N ALA A 17 4.33 -10.56 -8.06
CA ALA A 17 3.31 -11.14 -8.94
C ALA A 17 1.87 -10.64 -8.71
N GLY A 18 1.70 -9.37 -8.31
CA GLY A 18 0.38 -8.79 -7.98
C GLY A 18 -0.16 -9.13 -6.59
N TRP A 19 0.66 -9.76 -5.74
CA TRP A 19 0.33 -10.11 -4.37
C TRP A 19 1.15 -9.30 -3.37
N ARG A 20 0.51 -8.81 -2.31
CA ARG A 20 1.22 -8.17 -1.19
C ARG A 20 1.65 -9.24 -0.20
N CYS A 21 2.94 -9.32 0.06
CA CYS A 21 3.58 -10.28 0.95
C CYS A 21 4.02 -9.59 2.22
N ARG A 22 3.74 -10.19 3.38
CA ARG A 22 4.25 -9.76 4.69
C ARG A 22 5.36 -10.71 5.14
N THR A 23 6.49 -10.16 5.53
CA THR A 23 7.65 -10.90 6.01
C THR A 23 8.21 -10.31 7.29
N GLY A 24 8.99 -11.09 8.02
CA GLY A 24 9.60 -10.66 9.27
C GLY A 24 10.95 -11.32 9.51
N LYS A 25 11.58 -10.97 10.64
CA LYS A 25 12.85 -11.57 11.06
C LYS A 25 12.71 -13.08 11.30
N ARG A 26 13.81 -13.83 11.27
CA ARG A 26 13.80 -15.26 11.63
C ARG A 26 13.20 -15.44 13.04
N HIS A 27 12.43 -16.50 13.25
CA HIS A 27 11.67 -16.78 14.48
C HIS A 27 10.51 -15.84 14.83
N SER A 28 10.14 -14.89 13.96
CA SER A 28 8.95 -14.04 14.17
C SER A 28 7.60 -14.72 13.86
N GLY A 29 7.62 -15.99 13.45
CA GLY A 29 6.43 -16.70 12.96
C GLY A 29 6.00 -16.30 11.53
N LEU A 30 6.70 -15.34 10.92
CA LEU A 30 6.48 -14.89 9.54
C LEU A 30 7.42 -15.61 8.56
N PRO A 31 7.01 -15.77 7.29
CA PRO A 31 7.83 -16.40 6.27
C PRO A 31 9.02 -15.50 5.91
N THR A 32 10.11 -16.14 5.46
CA THR A 32 11.25 -15.43 4.86
C THR A 32 10.87 -14.81 3.52
N ILE A 33 11.61 -13.79 3.06
CA ILE A 33 11.39 -13.13 1.77
C ILE A 33 11.33 -14.14 0.61
N ALA A 34 12.25 -15.10 0.58
CA ALA A 34 12.29 -16.13 -0.44
C ALA A 34 11.03 -17.03 -0.44
N GLN A 35 10.57 -17.42 0.76
CA GLN A 35 9.37 -18.25 0.92
C GLN A 35 8.11 -17.46 0.54
N ALA A 36 8.00 -16.20 0.94
CA ALA A 36 6.87 -15.35 0.61
C ALA A 36 6.76 -15.09 -0.91
N GLN A 37 7.89 -14.84 -1.61
CA GLN A 37 7.90 -14.73 -3.07
C GLN A 37 7.41 -16.01 -3.76
N VAL A 38 7.88 -17.18 -3.31
CA VAL A 38 7.44 -18.46 -3.88
C VAL A 38 5.94 -18.67 -3.64
N LEU A 39 5.46 -18.35 -2.44
CA LEU A 39 4.06 -18.49 -2.07
C LEU A 39 3.14 -17.55 -2.88
N ALA A 40 3.56 -16.30 -3.09
CA ALA A 40 2.86 -15.36 -3.97
C ALA A 40 2.87 -15.81 -5.44
N GLY A 41 3.98 -16.37 -5.92
CA GLY A 41 4.03 -16.95 -7.27
C GLY A 41 3.08 -18.14 -7.43
N LEU A 42 2.99 -19.02 -6.41
CA LEU A 42 2.02 -20.12 -6.38
C LEU A 42 0.58 -19.60 -6.35
N ALA A 43 0.31 -18.53 -5.58
CA ALA A 43 -1.01 -17.91 -5.51
C ALA A 43 -1.42 -17.23 -6.84
N ALA A 44 -0.44 -16.71 -7.60
CA ALA A 44 -0.64 -16.18 -8.94
C ALA A 44 -0.81 -17.28 -10.02
N GLY A 45 -0.72 -18.56 -9.65
CA GLY A 45 -0.86 -19.69 -10.59
C GLY A 45 0.41 -19.96 -11.42
N LEU A 46 1.55 -19.39 -11.06
CA LEU A 46 2.82 -19.64 -11.75
C LEU A 46 3.33 -21.04 -11.43
N THR A 47 3.90 -21.69 -12.45
CA THR A 47 4.62 -22.95 -12.28
C THR A 47 5.95 -22.73 -11.56
N GLN A 48 6.50 -23.77 -10.94
CA GLN A 48 7.79 -23.68 -10.23
C GLN A 48 8.94 -23.17 -11.11
N LYS A 49 8.91 -23.48 -12.42
CA LYS A 49 9.91 -23.02 -13.39
C LYS A 49 9.76 -21.52 -13.69
N GLU A 50 8.54 -21.02 -13.77
CA GLU A 50 8.28 -19.59 -13.98
C GLU A 50 8.64 -18.78 -12.74
N ILE A 51 8.34 -19.29 -11.54
CA ILE A 51 8.77 -18.67 -10.27
C ILE A 51 10.30 -18.63 -10.19
N ALA A 52 10.97 -19.72 -10.59
CA ALA A 52 12.43 -19.78 -10.64
C ALA A 52 13.00 -18.72 -11.58
N ARG A 53 12.42 -18.57 -12.78
CA ARG A 53 12.80 -17.53 -13.75
C ARG A 53 12.55 -16.11 -13.22
N ALA A 54 11.39 -15.86 -12.62
CA ALA A 54 11.03 -14.57 -12.05
C ALA A 54 11.93 -14.16 -10.86
N ARG A 55 12.43 -15.14 -10.10
CA ARG A 55 13.34 -14.92 -8.97
C ARG A 55 14.83 -14.99 -9.32
N GLY A 56 15.19 -15.42 -10.52
CA GLY A 56 16.58 -15.63 -10.93
C GLY A 56 17.29 -16.76 -10.16
N VAL A 57 16.56 -17.78 -9.71
CA VAL A 57 17.11 -18.92 -8.94
C VAL A 57 16.90 -20.24 -9.67
N SER A 58 17.60 -21.29 -9.24
CA SER A 58 17.40 -22.62 -9.81
C SER A 58 16.00 -23.19 -9.46
N PRO A 59 15.38 -23.99 -10.33
CA PRO A 59 14.10 -24.63 -10.04
C PRO A 59 14.18 -25.61 -8.86
N ALA A 60 15.36 -26.19 -8.60
CA ALA A 60 15.60 -27.03 -7.43
C ALA A 60 15.45 -26.22 -6.13
N THR A 61 15.94 -24.98 -6.10
CA THR A 61 15.78 -24.06 -4.96
C THR A 61 14.31 -23.74 -4.69
N VAL A 62 13.52 -23.52 -5.75
CA VAL A 62 12.06 -23.30 -5.60
C VAL A 62 11.38 -24.55 -5.07
N LYS A 63 11.71 -25.74 -5.58
CA LYS A 63 11.15 -27.01 -5.08
C LYS A 63 11.43 -27.22 -3.59
N ALA A 64 12.65 -26.93 -3.14
CA ALA A 64 13.01 -26.98 -1.72
C ALA A 64 12.20 -25.97 -0.89
N ALA A 65 12.07 -24.73 -1.37
CA ALA A 65 11.27 -23.71 -0.70
C ALA A 65 9.79 -24.13 -0.57
N VAL A 66 9.19 -24.71 -1.62
CA VAL A 66 7.82 -25.24 -1.58
C VAL A 66 7.68 -26.36 -0.55
N ALA A 67 8.63 -27.29 -0.47
CA ALA A 67 8.60 -28.36 0.53
C ALA A 67 8.64 -27.79 1.96
N THR A 68 9.50 -26.79 2.23
CA THR A 68 9.53 -26.12 3.54
C THR A 68 8.22 -25.40 3.85
N LEU A 69 7.61 -24.73 2.87
CA LEU A 69 6.33 -24.05 3.02
C LEU A 69 5.22 -25.04 3.38
N LEU A 70 5.11 -26.15 2.65
CA LEU A 70 4.11 -27.19 2.91
C LEU A 70 4.25 -27.75 4.33
N PHE A 71 5.48 -27.97 4.79
CA PHE A 71 5.76 -28.40 6.15
C PHE A 71 5.34 -27.35 7.20
N HIS A 72 5.73 -26.08 7.02
CA HIS A 72 5.39 -24.98 7.96
C HIS A 72 3.90 -24.62 8.00
N LEU A 73 3.19 -24.82 6.89
CA LEU A 73 1.76 -24.53 6.75
C LEU A 73 0.90 -25.78 7.02
N HIS A 74 1.50 -26.93 7.32
CA HIS A 74 0.83 -28.22 7.50
C HIS A 74 -0.10 -28.61 6.33
N ALA A 75 0.30 -28.24 5.11
CA ALA A 75 -0.49 -28.47 3.91
C ALA A 75 0.11 -29.57 3.03
N GLN A 76 -0.74 -30.40 2.42
CA GLN A 76 -0.31 -31.47 1.51
C GLN A 76 -0.17 -31.02 0.05
N ARG A 77 -0.83 -29.91 -0.32
CA ARG A 77 -0.86 -29.36 -1.69
C ARG A 77 -0.57 -27.87 -1.68
N ALA A 78 -0.02 -27.36 -2.78
CA ALA A 78 0.29 -25.94 -2.95
C ALA A 78 -0.94 -25.03 -2.72
N ALA A 79 -2.12 -25.42 -3.22
CA ALA A 79 -3.36 -24.69 -2.98
C ALA A 79 -3.75 -24.62 -1.49
N GLY A 80 -3.52 -25.70 -0.74
CA GLY A 80 -3.73 -25.73 0.71
C GLY A 80 -2.76 -24.80 1.45
N ALA A 81 -1.49 -24.77 1.03
CA ALA A 81 -0.50 -23.84 1.58
C ALA A 81 -0.87 -22.38 1.31
N VAL A 82 -1.36 -22.06 0.10
CA VAL A 82 -1.86 -20.71 -0.23
C VAL A 82 -3.08 -20.35 0.62
N ALA A 83 -4.02 -21.27 0.81
CA ALA A 83 -5.20 -21.04 1.64
C ALA A 83 -4.83 -20.79 3.12
N GLU A 84 -3.90 -21.55 3.68
CA GLU A 84 -3.39 -21.32 5.04
C GLU A 84 -2.63 -19.99 5.16
N ALA A 85 -1.85 -19.64 4.13
CA ALA A 85 -1.11 -18.39 4.11
C ALA A 85 -2.03 -17.16 4.04
N LEU A 86 -3.14 -17.28 3.31
CA LEU A 86 -4.23 -16.29 3.31
C LEU A 86 -4.88 -16.19 4.70
N ARG A 87 -5.23 -17.32 5.32
CA ARG A 87 -5.82 -17.35 6.67
C ARG A 87 -4.92 -16.70 7.73
N ARG A 88 -3.61 -16.91 7.63
CA ARG A 88 -2.60 -16.33 8.54
C ARG A 88 -2.21 -14.89 8.18
N GLY A 89 -2.69 -14.34 7.06
CA GLY A 89 -2.38 -12.99 6.60
C GLY A 89 -0.93 -12.80 6.12
N TRP A 90 -0.27 -13.88 5.66
CA TRP A 90 1.09 -13.82 5.11
C TRP A 90 1.12 -13.22 3.72
N ILE A 91 0.10 -13.53 2.92
CA ILE A 91 -0.13 -12.97 1.59
C ILE A 91 -1.55 -12.41 1.52
N ALA A 92 -1.75 -11.33 0.79
CA ALA A 92 -3.06 -10.75 0.52
C ALA A 92 -3.18 -10.40 -0.96
N PRO A 93 -4.32 -10.71 -1.62
CA PRO A 93 -4.58 -10.20 -2.96
C PRO A 93 -4.71 -8.67 -2.86
N LEU A 94 -4.01 -7.95 -3.72
CA LEU A 94 -4.00 -6.48 -3.71
C LEU A 94 -5.42 -5.92 -3.90
N LEU A 95 -6.26 -6.59 -4.71
CA LEU A 95 -7.68 -6.27 -4.87
C LEU A 95 -8.48 -6.38 -3.57
N LEU A 96 -8.20 -7.39 -2.73
CA LEU A 96 -8.89 -7.55 -1.45
C LEU A 96 -8.45 -6.47 -0.47
N ALA A 97 -7.17 -6.09 -0.48
CA ALA A 97 -6.67 -4.96 0.30
C ALA A 97 -7.31 -3.62 -0.14
N LEU A 98 -7.47 -3.40 -1.46
CA LEU A 98 -8.12 -2.21 -2.00
C LEU A 98 -9.62 -2.16 -1.67
N ILE A 99 -10.34 -3.28 -1.81
CA ILE A 99 -11.76 -3.36 -1.46
C ILE A 99 -11.95 -3.10 0.03
N VAL A 100 -11.16 -3.73 0.91
CA VAL A 100 -11.23 -3.49 2.36
C VAL A 100 -10.88 -2.03 2.69
N GLY A 101 -9.90 -1.43 2.01
CA GLY A 101 -9.57 -0.01 2.15
C GLY A 101 -10.70 0.93 1.71
N ALA A 102 -11.37 0.61 0.60
CA ALA A 102 -12.52 1.35 0.08
C ALA A 102 -13.77 1.22 0.96
N MET A 103 -13.93 0.08 1.64
CA MET A 103 -15.04 -0.15 2.57
C MET A 103 -14.87 0.58 3.92
N ASN A 104 -13.72 1.18 4.21
CA ASN A 104 -13.51 1.95 5.44
C ASN A 104 -14.19 3.33 5.33
N PRO A 105 -15.27 3.61 6.10
CA PRO A 105 -16.00 4.88 6.03
C PRO A 105 -15.18 6.08 6.53
N ASN A 106 -14.06 5.87 7.23
CA ASN A 106 -13.14 6.95 7.64
C ASN A 106 -12.22 7.44 6.50
N SER A 107 -12.39 6.94 5.27
CA SER A 107 -11.69 7.44 4.07
C SER A 107 -12.17 8.83 3.60
N GLU A 108 -13.21 9.39 4.22
CA GLU A 108 -13.64 10.79 4.08
C GLU A 108 -12.48 11.79 4.27
N ALA A 109 -11.45 11.46 5.07
CA ALA A 109 -10.29 12.34 5.31
C ALA A 109 -9.35 12.50 4.09
N LEU A 110 -9.46 11.64 3.07
CA LEU A 110 -8.73 11.77 1.80
C LEU A 110 -9.51 12.55 0.73
N ARG A 111 -10.69 13.07 1.06
CA ARG A 111 -11.38 14.02 0.18
C ARG A 111 -10.50 15.25 0.03
N VAL A 112 -9.89 15.34 -1.15
CA VAL A 112 -9.58 16.54 -1.91
C VAL A 112 -9.88 17.79 -1.10
N ARG A 113 -8.84 18.36 -0.46
CA ARG A 113 -8.91 19.74 0.03
C ARG A 113 -9.26 20.58 -1.19
N GLN A 114 -10.54 20.92 -1.35
CA GLN A 114 -10.97 21.85 -2.38
C GLN A 114 -10.04 23.06 -2.23
N PRO A 115 -9.35 23.51 -3.29
CA PRO A 115 -8.65 24.77 -3.21
C PRO A 115 -9.73 25.81 -2.92
N THR A 116 -9.81 26.27 -1.65
CA THR A 116 -10.61 27.41 -1.26
C THR A 116 -10.18 28.52 -2.19
N ARG A 117 -11.03 28.79 -3.19
CA ARG A 117 -10.82 29.84 -4.16
C ARG A 117 -10.89 31.12 -3.34
N THR A 118 -9.74 31.65 -2.94
CA THR A 118 -9.61 33.00 -2.38
C THR A 118 -10.07 33.95 -3.48
N ARG A 119 -11.38 34.19 -3.54
CA ARG A 119 -11.96 35.23 -4.37
C ARG A 119 -11.63 36.53 -3.66
N THR A 120 -10.49 37.11 -4.01
CA THR A 120 -10.14 38.49 -3.67
C THR A 120 -11.27 39.37 -4.19
N GLN A 121 -12.17 39.81 -3.31
CA GLN A 121 -13.10 40.87 -3.66
C GLN A 121 -12.27 42.15 -3.74
N VAL A 122 -11.94 42.54 -4.96
CA VAL A 122 -11.43 43.88 -5.23
C VAL A 122 -12.60 44.83 -5.04
N SER A 123 -12.74 45.36 -3.82
CA SER A 123 -13.59 46.51 -3.56
C SER A 123 -12.97 47.69 -4.30
N THR A 124 -13.54 48.04 -5.44
CA THR A 124 -13.18 49.26 -6.15
C THR A 124 -13.81 50.41 -5.37
N SER A 125 -13.05 51.00 -4.44
CA SER A 125 -13.43 52.29 -3.88
C SER A 125 -13.29 53.33 -4.99
N ARG A 126 -14.41 53.62 -5.64
CA ARG A 126 -14.55 54.74 -6.56
C ARG A 126 -14.52 56.01 -5.71
N VAL A 127 -13.34 56.57 -5.50
CA VAL A 127 -13.21 57.92 -4.91
C VAL A 127 -13.76 58.90 -5.94
N VAL A 128 -14.99 59.31 -5.69
CA VAL A 128 -15.72 60.31 -6.47
C VAL A 128 -15.14 61.69 -6.17
N SER A 129 -14.70 62.33 -7.24
CA SER A 129 -14.47 63.77 -7.45
C SER A 129 -15.09 64.72 -6.41
N ARG A 130 -14.23 65.56 -5.80
CA ARG A 130 -14.53 66.98 -5.58
C ARG A 130 -13.32 67.81 -6.02
N ARG A 131 -13.38 68.31 -7.26
CA ARG A 131 -12.65 69.52 -7.68
C ARG A 131 -13.60 70.68 -7.44
N ASP A 132 -13.55 71.25 -6.24
CA ASP A 132 -14.16 72.55 -6.01
C ASP A 132 -13.26 73.60 -6.69
N THR A 133 -13.81 74.13 -7.76
CA THR A 133 -13.27 75.20 -8.58
C THR A 133 -13.86 76.51 -8.05
N GLY A 134 -12.99 77.44 -7.67
CA GLY A 134 -13.23 78.88 -7.75
C GLY A 134 -14.02 79.53 -6.61
N SER A 135 -13.37 80.45 -5.89
CA SER A 135 -13.74 81.87 -5.96
C SER A 135 -12.60 82.72 -5.39
N ILE A 136 -11.82 83.30 -6.30
CA ILE A 136 -11.09 84.54 -6.06
C ILE A 136 -12.16 85.65 -6.07
N TYR A 137 -11.98 86.68 -5.23
CA TYR A 137 -12.86 87.84 -4.98
C TYR A 137 -13.96 87.66 -3.91
N ALA A 138 -13.63 88.00 -2.66
CA ALA A 138 -14.41 88.83 -1.72
C ALA A 138 -13.54 89.17 -0.51
#